data_AF-G5A146-F1
#
_entry.id   AF-G5A146-F1
#
_cell.length_a   1.000
_cell.length_b   1.000
_cell.length_c   1.000
_cell.angle_alpha   90.00
_cell.angle_beta   90.00
_cell.angle_gamma   90.00
#
_symmetry.space_group_name_H-M   'P 1'
#
loop_
_entity.id
_entity.type
_entity.pdbx_description
1 polymer ?
#
loop_
_entity_poly.entity_id
_entity_poly.type
_entity_poly.pdbx_seq_one_letter_code
_entity_poly.pdbx_strand_id
1 'polypeptide(L)'
;MAKKKKAGISIRAYAAASSVTARRETQTPEEREQATLQKAIDSRPINTKRKYEGYQKEFAEWSQSMGFSDGVTVTGNKLHLFLDTQVVGRESKKKKGKVIGASTVYGYVNAIVDLYNQQVANKMNTNDHPRMYKVKQLLSTVQAETTSTRKKNYTDRGVGSLLDGYQSEAQFTQICDTFFVLDDLMGRAAYLVSHFVLLRGENIRDLELADMFSQELDKEGFSRALRWSC
;
A
#
# COMPACT_ATOMS: atom_id res chain seq x y z
N MET A 1 -0.35 36.63 47.91
CA MET A 1 -1.17 36.48 46.68
C MET A 1 -0.45 37.12 45.50
N ALA A 2 0.03 36.32 44.54
CA ALA A 2 0.77 36.82 43.38
C ALA A 2 -0.19 37.22 42.24
N LYS A 3 -0.17 38.51 41.84
CA LYS A 3 -0.95 39.02 40.70
C LYS A 3 -0.35 38.48 39.38
N LYS A 4 -1.06 37.56 38.72
CA LYS A 4 -0.76 37.13 37.34
C LYS A 4 -0.92 38.33 36.39
N LYS A 5 0.18 38.77 35.75
CA LYS A 5 0.15 39.73 34.64
C LYS A 5 -0.52 39.05 33.43
N LYS A 6 -1.64 39.60 32.95
CA LYS A 6 -2.26 39.18 31.68
C LYS A 6 -1.34 39.58 30.54
N ALA A 7 -0.85 38.60 29.79
CA ALA A 7 -0.10 38.81 28.57
C ALA A 7 -1.04 39.45 27.53
N GLY A 8 -0.86 40.74 27.25
CA GLY A 8 -1.57 41.45 26.19
C GLY A 8 -1.08 40.95 24.83
N ILE A 9 -2.01 40.57 23.96
CA ILE A 9 -1.73 40.19 22.58
C ILE A 9 -1.14 41.42 21.88
N SER A 10 0.07 41.28 21.33
CA SER A 10 0.80 42.37 20.68
C SER A 10 0.04 42.91 19.47
N ILE A 11 -0.07 44.25 19.36
CA ILE A 11 -0.70 44.95 18.22
C ILE A 11 -0.04 44.54 16.89
N ARG A 12 1.27 44.24 16.90
CA ARG A 12 1.98 43.72 15.72
C ARG A 12 1.48 42.33 15.31
N ALA A 13 1.14 41.47 16.27
CA ALA A 13 0.58 40.15 15.98
C ALA A 13 -0.83 40.26 15.40
N TYR A 14 -1.63 41.22 15.88
CA TYR A 14 -2.96 41.49 15.33
C TYR A 14 -2.90 42.08 13.91
N ALA A 15 -1.99 43.02 13.65
CA ALA A 15 -1.76 43.57 12.31
C ALA A 15 -1.23 42.52 11.31
N ALA A 16 -0.34 41.63 11.75
CA ALA A 16 0.14 40.50 10.94
C ALA A 16 -0.98 39.49 10.65
N ALA A 17 -1.80 39.16 11.64
CA ALA A 17 -2.97 38.29 11.43
C ALA A 17 -3.97 38.93 10.46
N SER A 18 -4.29 40.21 10.65
CA SER A 18 -5.24 40.94 9.80
C SER A 18 -4.77 41.05 8.35
N SER A 19 -3.47 41.26 8.12
CA SER A 19 -2.89 41.31 6.77
C SER A 19 -2.80 39.93 6.10
N VAL A 20 -2.61 38.85 6.86
CA VAL A 20 -2.71 37.47 6.36
C VAL A 20 -4.14 37.10 6.01
N THR A 21 -5.12 37.52 6.82
CA THR A 21 -6.55 37.29 6.55
C THR A 21 -7.00 38.10 5.32
N ALA A 22 -6.63 39.37 5.22
CA ALA A 22 -6.94 40.22 4.08
C ALA A 22 -6.30 39.72 2.77
N ARG A 23 -5.05 39.21 2.81
CA ARG A 23 -4.41 38.57 1.65
C ARG A 23 -5.07 37.25 1.23
N ARG A 24 -5.69 36.52 2.15
CA ARG A 24 -6.47 35.33 1.81
C ARG A 24 -7.74 35.72 1.09
N GLU A 25 -8.41 36.79 1.49
CA GLU A 25 -9.70 37.22 0.92
C GLU A 25 -9.60 37.80 -0.50
N THR A 26 -8.43 38.33 -0.88
CA THR A 26 -8.22 38.92 -2.22
C THR A 26 -7.66 37.96 -3.28
N GLN A 27 -7.34 36.71 -2.91
CA GLN A 27 -6.86 35.72 -3.88
C GLN A 27 -8.00 35.16 -4.70
N THR A 28 -7.83 35.17 -6.02
CA THR A 28 -8.78 34.50 -6.93
C THR A 28 -8.79 32.98 -6.66
N PRO A 29 -9.92 32.27 -6.89
CA PRO A 29 -10.02 30.83 -6.67
C PRO A 29 -8.89 30.04 -7.35
N GLU A 30 -8.49 30.46 -8.56
CA GLU A 30 -7.43 29.85 -9.36
C GLU A 30 -6.04 29.96 -8.70
N GLU A 31 -5.71 31.11 -8.11
CA GLU A 31 -4.44 31.33 -7.41
C GLU A 31 -4.32 30.45 -6.17
N ARG A 32 -5.45 30.17 -5.50
CA ARG A 32 -5.50 29.27 -4.34
C ARG A 32 -5.29 27.81 -4.73
N GLU A 33 -5.82 27.39 -5.86
CA GLU A 33 -5.59 26.05 -6.43
C GLU A 33 -4.11 25.86 -6.78
N GLN A 34 -3.52 26.83 -7.49
CA GLN A 34 -2.10 26.82 -7.84
C GLN A 34 -1.18 26.85 -6.60
N ALA A 35 -1.49 27.68 -5.60
CA ALA A 35 -0.73 27.74 -4.35
C ALA A 35 -0.81 26.42 -3.56
N THR A 36 -1.95 25.72 -3.59
CA THR A 36 -2.12 24.41 -2.96
C THR A 36 -1.27 23.35 -3.65
N LEU A 37 -1.23 23.37 -4.99
CA LEU A 37 -0.41 22.45 -5.78
C LEU A 37 1.08 22.72 -5.59
N GLN A 38 1.51 23.98 -5.59
CA GLN A 38 2.90 24.35 -5.33
C GLN A 38 3.35 23.90 -3.94
N LYS A 39 2.51 24.14 -2.91
CA LYS A 39 2.76 23.64 -1.56
C LYS A 39 2.83 22.11 -1.52
N ALA A 40 1.99 21.43 -2.30
CA ALA A 40 2.03 19.97 -2.44
C ALA A 40 3.26 19.47 -3.21
N ILE A 41 3.89 20.26 -4.06
CA ILE A 41 5.16 19.95 -4.71
C ILE A 41 6.32 20.17 -3.74
N ASP A 42 6.31 21.29 -3.01
CA ASP A 42 7.38 21.69 -2.10
C ASP A 42 7.46 20.84 -0.83
N SER A 43 6.30 20.37 -0.34
CA SER A 43 6.23 19.46 0.82
C SER A 43 6.60 18.01 0.51
N ARG A 44 6.89 17.67 -0.76
CA ARG A 44 7.22 16.29 -1.13
C ARG A 44 8.55 15.85 -0.55
N PRO A 45 8.65 14.58 -0.12
CA PRO A 45 9.93 13.98 0.21
C PRO A 45 10.90 14.07 -0.98
N ILE A 46 12.14 14.46 -0.71
CA ILE A 46 13.22 14.66 -1.69
C ILE A 46 13.39 13.42 -2.60
N ASN A 47 13.27 12.22 -2.02
CA ASN A 47 13.37 10.96 -2.74
C ASN A 47 12.26 10.77 -3.79
N THR A 48 11.03 11.20 -3.47
CA THR A 48 9.89 11.11 -4.37
C THR A 48 10.04 12.10 -5.51
N LYS A 49 10.47 13.34 -5.21
CA LYS A 49 10.74 14.38 -6.21
C LYS A 49 11.78 13.91 -7.24
N ARG A 50 12.96 13.45 -6.77
CA ARG A 50 14.02 12.91 -7.64
C ARG A 50 13.54 11.73 -8.50
N LYS A 51 12.71 10.85 -7.94
CA LYS A 51 12.17 9.69 -8.67
C LYS A 51 11.19 10.12 -9.77
N TYR A 52 10.31 11.07 -9.47
CA TYR A 52 9.29 11.55 -10.41
C TYR A 52 9.94 12.35 -11.54
N GLU A 53 10.90 13.24 -11.22
CA GLU A 53 11.66 13.99 -12.22
C GLU A 53 12.35 13.06 -13.23
N GLY A 54 12.97 11.96 -12.75
CA GLY A 54 13.58 10.98 -13.64
C GLY A 54 12.58 10.33 -14.60
N TYR A 55 11.40 9.94 -14.11
CA TYR A 55 10.36 9.33 -14.95
C TYR A 55 9.71 10.31 -15.91
N GLN A 56 9.48 11.55 -15.47
CA GLN A 56 8.91 12.62 -16.29
C GLN A 56 9.88 13.02 -17.41
N LYS A 57 11.19 13.07 -17.14
CA LYS A 57 12.22 13.33 -18.14
C LYS A 57 12.28 12.24 -19.21
N GLU A 58 12.29 10.96 -18.80
CA GLU A 58 12.25 9.83 -19.75
C GLU A 58 10.99 9.88 -20.64
N PHE A 59 9.83 10.26 -20.08
CA PHE A 59 8.60 10.43 -20.84
C PHE A 59 8.67 11.62 -21.81
N ALA A 60 9.21 12.76 -21.39
CA ALA A 60 9.33 13.95 -22.24
C ALA A 60 10.27 13.72 -23.43
N GLU A 61 11.43 13.10 -23.19
CA GLU A 61 12.39 12.72 -24.24
C GLU A 61 11.75 11.76 -25.25
N TRP A 62 11.03 10.75 -24.76
CA TRP A 62 10.29 9.81 -25.62
C TRP A 62 9.16 10.48 -26.40
N SER A 63 8.41 11.40 -25.78
CA SER A 63 7.33 12.11 -26.46
C SER A 63 7.85 13.03 -27.56
N GLN A 64 9.04 13.60 -27.37
CA GLN A 64 9.72 14.40 -28.39
C GLN A 64 10.22 13.55 -29.56
N SER A 65 10.79 12.37 -29.29
CA SER A 65 11.29 11.48 -30.35
C SER A 65 10.17 10.89 -31.22
N MET A 66 9.00 10.66 -30.64
CA MET A 66 7.82 10.19 -31.38
C MET A 66 7.13 11.27 -32.23
N GLY A 67 7.44 12.55 -32.02
CA GLY A 67 6.96 13.63 -32.90
C GLY A 67 5.44 13.89 -32.86
N PHE A 68 4.79 13.72 -31.70
CA PHE A 68 3.34 13.96 -31.58
C PHE A 68 2.95 15.42 -31.82
N SER A 69 1.81 15.66 -32.48
CA SER A 69 1.24 16.99 -32.74
C SER A 69 1.03 17.81 -31.46
N ASP A 70 0.65 17.17 -30.37
CA ASP A 70 0.31 17.84 -29.10
C ASP A 70 1.56 18.11 -28.23
N GLY A 71 2.76 17.96 -28.80
CA GLY A 71 4.04 18.15 -28.12
C GLY A 71 4.19 17.24 -26.89
N VAL A 72 4.64 17.84 -25.78
CA VAL A 72 4.95 17.18 -24.49
C VAL A 72 3.69 17.00 -23.61
N THR A 73 2.52 17.35 -24.12
CA THR A 73 1.25 17.24 -23.38
C THR A 73 0.91 15.77 -23.10
N VAL A 74 0.55 15.48 -21.85
CA VAL A 74 0.23 14.13 -21.38
C VAL A 74 -1.20 13.76 -21.79
N THR A 75 -1.34 12.67 -22.54
CA THR A 75 -2.62 12.10 -22.95
C THR A 75 -2.68 10.63 -22.55
N GLY A 76 -3.87 10.09 -22.28
CA GLY A 76 -4.03 8.68 -21.88
C GLY A 76 -3.46 7.67 -22.90
N ASN A 77 -3.63 7.94 -24.20
CA ASN A 77 -3.06 7.10 -25.26
C ASN A 77 -1.53 7.14 -25.29
N LYS A 78 -0.92 8.34 -25.11
CA LYS A 78 0.54 8.49 -25.03
C LYS A 78 1.11 7.76 -23.82
N LEU A 79 0.45 7.86 -22.66
CA LEU A 79 0.83 7.13 -21.46
C LEU A 79 0.79 5.61 -21.70
N HIS A 80 -0.28 5.10 -22.30
CA HIS A 80 -0.39 3.67 -22.62
C HIS A 80 0.75 3.23 -23.56
N LEU A 81 0.96 3.93 -24.67
CA LEU A 81 1.98 3.59 -25.65
C LEU A 81 3.39 3.65 -25.06
N PHE A 82 3.68 4.64 -24.22
CA PHE A 82 4.96 4.74 -23.51
C PHE A 82 5.19 3.54 -22.60
N LEU A 83 4.19 3.16 -21.80
CA LEU A 83 4.33 2.04 -20.88
C LEU A 83 4.57 0.73 -21.63
N ASP A 84 3.80 0.48 -22.68
CA ASP A 84 3.89 -0.74 -23.49
C ASP A 84 5.23 -0.84 -24.25
N THR A 85 5.71 0.26 -24.83
CA THR A 85 6.92 0.25 -25.67
C THR A 85 8.22 0.40 -24.89
N GLN A 86 8.25 1.16 -23.79
CA GLN A 86 9.50 1.53 -23.11
C GLN A 86 9.65 0.96 -21.69
N VAL A 87 8.56 0.59 -21.02
CA VAL A 87 8.57 0.26 -19.59
C VAL A 87 8.28 -1.21 -19.33
N VAL A 88 7.27 -1.77 -20.00
CA VAL A 88 6.91 -3.19 -19.89
C VAL A 88 7.98 -4.04 -20.59
N GLY A 89 8.40 -5.13 -19.96
CA GLY A 89 9.43 -6.04 -20.50
C GLY A 89 10.88 -5.56 -20.39
N ARG A 90 11.13 -4.30 -20.02
CA ARG A 90 12.49 -3.76 -19.88
C ARG A 90 13.23 -4.36 -18.67
N GLU A 91 14.55 -4.53 -18.80
CA GLU A 91 15.43 -4.87 -17.68
C GLU A 91 15.69 -3.69 -16.74
N SER A 92 15.79 -3.99 -15.45
CA SER A 92 16.13 -3.00 -14.42
C SER A 92 17.55 -2.46 -14.63
N LYS A 93 17.66 -1.13 -14.81
CA LYS A 93 18.95 -0.40 -14.89
C LYS A 93 19.93 -0.73 -13.75
N LYS A 94 19.41 -1.06 -12.55
CA LYS A 94 20.21 -1.37 -11.35
C LYS A 94 20.53 -2.85 -11.16
N LYS A 95 19.75 -3.75 -11.77
CA LYS A 95 19.88 -5.20 -11.60
C LYS A 95 19.74 -5.83 -12.98
N LYS A 96 20.88 -5.98 -13.66
CA LYS A 96 20.97 -6.62 -14.98
C LYS A 96 20.33 -8.01 -14.91
N GLY A 97 19.53 -8.37 -15.90
CA GLY A 97 18.80 -9.64 -15.97
C GLY A 97 17.51 -9.72 -15.14
N LYS A 98 17.10 -8.65 -14.43
CA LYS A 98 15.79 -8.61 -13.74
C LYS A 98 14.82 -7.69 -14.48
N VAL A 99 13.74 -8.26 -15.00
CA VAL A 99 12.63 -7.50 -15.60
C VAL A 99 12.02 -6.55 -14.56
N ILE A 100 11.68 -5.34 -15.02
CA ILE A 100 11.02 -4.32 -14.21
C ILE A 100 9.69 -4.88 -13.67
N GLY A 101 9.51 -4.84 -12.34
CA GLY A 101 8.29 -5.33 -11.70
C GLY A 101 7.16 -4.29 -11.74
N ALA A 102 5.92 -4.76 -11.54
CA ALA A 102 4.71 -3.93 -11.53
C ALA A 102 4.84 -2.63 -10.70
N SER A 103 5.47 -2.68 -9.53
CA SER A 103 5.64 -1.49 -8.66
C SER A 103 6.36 -0.31 -9.35
N THR A 104 7.33 -0.60 -10.22
CA THR A 104 8.01 0.46 -10.98
C THR A 104 7.11 1.04 -12.06
N VAL A 105 6.30 0.20 -12.73
CA VAL A 105 5.30 0.63 -13.71
C VAL A 105 4.27 1.57 -13.07
N TYR A 106 3.77 1.21 -11.87
CA TYR A 106 2.94 2.11 -11.05
C TYR A 106 3.67 3.43 -10.72
N GLY A 107 4.97 3.36 -10.47
CA GLY A 107 5.82 4.55 -10.26
C GLY A 107 5.82 5.51 -11.45
N TYR A 108 5.97 4.99 -12.67
CA TYR A 108 5.89 5.79 -13.91
C TYR A 108 4.51 6.41 -14.07
N VAL A 109 3.45 5.62 -13.90
CA VAL A 109 2.07 6.12 -14.02
C VAL A 109 1.81 7.27 -13.05
N ASN A 110 2.20 7.12 -11.78
CA ASN A 110 1.99 8.17 -10.78
C ASN A 110 2.79 9.45 -11.11
N ALA A 111 4.02 9.31 -11.59
CA ALA A 111 4.84 10.46 -11.98
C ALA A 111 4.29 11.18 -13.22
N ILE A 112 3.74 10.45 -14.20
CA ILE A 112 3.18 11.04 -15.42
C ILE A 112 1.78 11.64 -15.14
N VAL A 113 0.97 11.02 -14.28
CA VAL A 113 -0.29 11.61 -13.79
C VAL A 113 0.00 12.89 -13.00
N ASP A 114 1.07 12.90 -12.22
CA ASP A 114 1.51 14.12 -11.53
C ASP A 114 1.88 15.23 -12.50
N LEU A 115 2.64 14.90 -13.55
CA LEU A 115 2.95 15.85 -14.62
C LEU A 115 1.67 16.36 -15.29
N TYR A 116 0.70 15.50 -15.57
CA TYR A 116 -0.60 15.90 -16.09
C TYR A 116 -1.31 16.90 -15.17
N ASN A 117 -1.36 16.64 -13.86
CA ASN A 117 -2.00 17.56 -12.90
C ASN A 117 -1.31 18.93 -12.89
N GLN A 118 0.02 18.96 -13.02
CA GLN A 118 0.77 20.22 -13.19
C GLN A 118 0.41 20.93 -14.50
N GLN A 119 0.28 20.19 -15.61
CA GLN A 119 -0.10 20.75 -16.91
C GLN A 119 -1.53 21.32 -16.90
N VAL A 120 -2.47 20.64 -16.25
CA VAL A 120 -3.86 21.11 -16.09
C VAL A 120 -3.91 22.38 -15.23
N ALA A 121 -3.17 22.41 -14.12
CA ALA A 121 -3.10 23.58 -13.25
C ALA A 121 -2.48 24.81 -13.93
N ASN A 122 -1.53 24.57 -14.84
CA ASN A 122 -0.92 25.61 -15.68
C ASN A 122 -1.74 25.92 -16.93
N LYS A 123 -2.95 25.35 -17.07
CA LYS A 123 -3.87 25.51 -18.22
C LYS A 123 -3.24 25.14 -19.57
N MET A 124 -2.22 24.28 -19.57
CA MET A 124 -1.53 23.81 -20.78
C MET A 124 -2.19 22.55 -21.37
N ASN A 125 -2.96 21.81 -20.56
CA ASN A 125 -3.58 20.56 -20.96
C ASN A 125 -5.09 20.57 -20.68
N THR A 126 -5.89 20.34 -21.71
CA THR A 126 -7.36 20.24 -21.65
C THR A 126 -7.85 18.81 -21.89
N ASN A 127 -6.93 17.85 -22.04
CA ASN A 127 -7.28 16.46 -22.32
C ASN A 127 -7.82 15.74 -21.07
N ASP A 128 -8.52 14.64 -21.29
CA ASP A 128 -9.00 13.76 -20.22
C ASP A 128 -7.86 13.15 -19.39
N HIS A 129 -8.21 12.76 -18.16
CA HIS A 129 -7.27 12.17 -17.22
C HIS A 129 -6.53 10.95 -17.81
N PRO A 130 -5.19 10.90 -17.76
CA PRO A 130 -4.40 9.93 -18.52
C PRO A 130 -4.53 8.49 -18.04
N ARG A 131 -5.00 8.26 -16.80
CA ARG A 131 -5.29 6.93 -16.25
C ARG A 131 -6.64 6.38 -16.74
N MET A 132 -6.76 6.23 -18.05
CA MET A 132 -7.94 5.66 -18.72
C MET A 132 -8.05 4.14 -18.51
N TYR A 133 -9.19 3.56 -18.91
CA TYR A 133 -9.45 2.12 -18.78
C TYR A 133 -8.33 1.23 -19.36
N LYS A 134 -7.82 1.58 -20.54
CA LYS A 134 -6.73 0.84 -21.21
C LYS A 134 -5.46 0.76 -20.33
N VAL A 135 -5.08 1.89 -19.73
CA VAL A 135 -3.95 1.95 -18.80
C VAL A 135 -4.23 1.06 -17.58
N LYS A 136 -5.43 1.11 -17.00
CA LYS A 136 -5.80 0.25 -15.87
C LYS A 136 -5.71 -1.24 -16.20
N GLN A 137 -6.16 -1.65 -17.39
CA GLN A 137 -6.02 -3.05 -17.85
C GLN A 137 -4.55 -3.46 -17.97
N LEU A 138 -3.71 -2.64 -18.60
CA LEU A 138 -2.27 -2.91 -18.71
C LEU A 138 -1.62 -3.12 -17.34
N LEU A 139 -1.91 -2.26 -16.35
CA LEU A 139 -1.40 -2.43 -15.00
C LEU A 139 -1.89 -3.72 -14.34
N SER A 140 -3.14 -4.11 -14.55
CA SER A 140 -3.71 -5.35 -14.01
C SER A 140 -3.02 -6.59 -14.59
N THR A 141 -2.77 -6.60 -15.91
CA THR A 141 -2.04 -7.67 -16.58
C THR A 141 -0.61 -7.79 -16.05
N VAL A 142 0.14 -6.68 -15.98
CA VAL A 142 1.52 -6.67 -15.46
C VAL A 142 1.56 -7.13 -13.99
N GLN A 143 0.57 -6.76 -13.18
CA GLN A 143 0.47 -7.22 -11.80
C GLN A 143 0.20 -8.72 -11.72
N ALA A 144 -0.71 -9.24 -12.55
CA ALA A 144 -1.01 -10.67 -12.62
C ALA A 144 0.22 -11.48 -13.05
N GLU A 145 0.95 -11.04 -14.07
CA GLU A 145 2.20 -11.67 -14.53
C GLU A 145 3.29 -11.66 -13.47
N THR A 146 3.50 -10.51 -12.82
CA THR A 146 4.46 -10.37 -11.72
C THR A 146 4.09 -11.32 -10.57
N THR A 147 2.80 -11.45 -10.26
CA THR A 147 2.31 -12.33 -9.19
C THR A 147 2.46 -13.80 -9.57
N SER A 148 2.15 -14.17 -10.81
CA SER A 148 2.35 -15.52 -11.34
C SER A 148 3.82 -15.92 -11.30
N THR A 149 4.71 -15.04 -11.73
CA THR A 149 6.17 -15.26 -11.64
C THR A 149 6.64 -15.38 -10.20
N ARG A 150 6.14 -14.54 -9.29
CA ARG A 150 6.45 -14.64 -7.86
C ARG A 150 5.96 -15.95 -7.26
N LYS A 151 4.77 -16.43 -7.63
CA LYS A 151 4.23 -17.72 -7.19
C LYS A 151 5.05 -18.90 -7.71
N LYS A 152 5.47 -18.88 -8.98
CA LYS A 152 6.36 -19.92 -9.55
C LYS A 152 7.72 -19.95 -8.86
N ASN A 153 8.27 -18.78 -8.56
CA ASN A 153 9.55 -18.63 -7.86
C ASN A 153 9.40 -18.65 -6.33
N TYR A 154 8.20 -18.92 -5.80
CA TYR A 154 7.96 -18.92 -4.38
C TYR A 154 8.57 -20.20 -3.80
N THR A 155 9.71 -20.03 -3.13
CA THR A 155 10.23 -21.03 -2.22
C THR A 155 9.78 -20.64 -0.82
N ASP A 156 9.00 -21.52 -0.19
CA ASP A 156 8.62 -21.32 1.20
C ASP A 156 9.89 -21.42 2.06
N ARG A 157 10.25 -20.29 2.67
CA ARG A 157 11.44 -20.16 3.52
C ARG A 157 11.23 -20.82 4.89
N GLY A 158 9.99 -21.21 5.20
CA GLY A 158 9.61 -21.89 6.43
C GLY A 158 9.78 -23.40 6.36
N VAL A 159 9.89 -24.00 5.17
CA VAL A 159 10.04 -25.46 5.01
C VAL A 159 11.31 -25.95 5.72
N GLY A 160 11.15 -26.85 6.67
CA GLY A 160 12.20 -27.39 7.54
C GLY A 160 12.68 -26.45 8.65
N SER A 161 12.06 -25.27 8.83
CA SER A 161 12.32 -24.40 9.98
C SER A 161 11.45 -24.80 11.19
N LEU A 162 11.73 -24.27 12.38
CA LEU A 162 10.85 -24.46 13.56
C LEU A 162 9.41 -23.95 13.32
N LEU A 163 9.23 -23.05 12.34
CA LEU A 163 7.93 -22.53 11.90
C LEU A 163 7.25 -23.40 10.84
N ASP A 164 7.95 -24.42 10.31
CA ASP A 164 7.33 -25.52 9.60
C ASP A 164 6.56 -26.28 10.68
N GLY A 165 5.23 -26.21 10.64
CA GLY A 165 4.40 -26.85 11.65
C GLY A 165 4.71 -28.35 11.82
N TYR A 166 4.06 -28.98 12.79
CA TYR A 166 4.14 -30.42 12.94
C TYR A 166 3.60 -31.11 11.69
N GLN A 167 4.41 -31.98 11.09
CA GLN A 167 4.10 -32.68 9.84
C GLN A 167 3.37 -34.02 10.10
N SER A 168 3.33 -34.48 11.36
CA SER A 168 2.72 -35.76 11.74
C SER A 168 1.93 -35.67 13.04
N GLU A 169 0.93 -36.55 13.17
CA GLU A 169 0.14 -36.72 14.40
C GLU A 169 1.01 -37.08 15.60
N ALA A 170 2.08 -37.86 15.39
CA ALA A 170 3.02 -38.24 16.45
C ALA A 170 3.75 -37.03 17.06
N GLN A 171 4.16 -36.05 16.23
CA GLN A 171 4.77 -34.81 16.71
C GLN A 171 3.77 -33.96 17.50
N PHE A 172 2.52 -33.93 17.07
CA PHE A 172 1.45 -33.24 17.77
C PHE A 172 1.18 -33.85 19.15
N THR A 173 1.13 -35.18 19.25
CA THR A 173 0.99 -35.89 20.53
C THR A 173 2.18 -35.61 21.44
N GLN A 174 3.41 -35.65 20.92
CA GLN A 174 4.61 -35.33 21.70
C GLN A 174 4.55 -33.92 22.29
N ILE A 175 4.12 -32.92 21.53
CA ILE A 175 3.96 -31.56 22.05
C ILE A 175 2.89 -31.54 23.16
N CYS A 176 1.76 -32.21 22.95
CA CYS A 176 0.72 -32.32 23.97
C CYS A 176 1.21 -33.00 25.26
N ASP A 177 2.10 -34.00 25.14
CA ASP A 177 2.67 -34.73 26.26
C ASP A 177 3.72 -33.90 27.01
N THR A 178 4.48 -33.06 26.30
CA THR A 178 5.44 -32.15 26.96
C THR A 178 4.74 -31.17 27.91
N PHE A 179 3.54 -30.69 27.59
CA PHE A 179 2.78 -29.82 28.50
C PHE A 179 2.37 -30.53 29.80
N PHE A 180 2.12 -31.84 29.75
CA PHE A 180 1.88 -32.62 30.97
C PHE A 180 3.14 -32.75 31.82
N VAL A 181 4.31 -32.93 31.19
CA VAL A 181 5.60 -32.98 31.91
C VAL A 181 5.91 -31.64 32.58
N LEU A 182 5.51 -30.53 31.95
CA LEU A 182 5.69 -29.17 32.46
C LEU A 182 4.59 -28.71 33.42
N ASP A 183 3.56 -29.53 33.67
CA ASP A 183 2.36 -29.22 34.47
C ASP A 183 1.61 -27.94 34.02
N ASP A 184 1.69 -27.61 32.72
CA ASP A 184 1.01 -26.44 32.13
C ASP A 184 -0.24 -26.84 31.35
N LEU A 185 -1.30 -27.16 32.10
CA LEU A 185 -2.59 -27.54 31.53
C LEU A 185 -3.26 -26.38 30.77
N MET A 186 -3.00 -25.13 31.18
CA MET A 186 -3.59 -23.96 30.52
C MET A 186 -2.93 -23.67 29.17
N GLY A 187 -1.60 -23.75 29.10
CA GLY A 187 -0.86 -23.68 27.85
C GLY A 187 -1.28 -24.80 26.88
N ARG A 188 -1.51 -26.01 27.40
CA ARG A 188 -2.04 -27.12 26.59
C ARG A 188 -3.43 -26.83 26.03
N ALA A 189 -4.36 -26.36 26.85
CA ALA A 189 -5.71 -26.02 26.39
C ALA A 189 -5.67 -24.92 25.33
N ALA A 190 -4.91 -23.85 25.55
CA ALA A 190 -4.73 -22.78 24.58
C ALA A 190 -4.09 -23.27 23.26
N TYR A 191 -3.11 -24.17 23.34
CA TYR A 191 -2.48 -24.79 22.18
C TYR A 191 -3.47 -25.63 21.37
N LEU A 192 -4.30 -26.44 22.03
CA LEU A 192 -5.33 -27.26 21.38
C LEU A 192 -6.43 -26.40 20.73
N VAL A 193 -6.92 -25.38 21.43
CA VAL A 193 -7.92 -24.44 20.90
C VAL A 193 -7.36 -23.69 19.69
N SER A 194 -6.10 -23.24 19.75
CA SER A 194 -5.41 -22.63 18.61
C SER A 194 -5.37 -23.56 17.39
N HIS A 195 -5.07 -24.84 17.61
CA HIS A 195 -4.96 -25.82 16.54
C HIS A 195 -6.31 -26.14 15.89
N PHE A 196 -7.33 -26.46 16.69
CA PHE A 196 -8.62 -26.91 16.16
C PHE A 196 -9.53 -25.77 15.69
N VAL A 197 -9.44 -24.60 16.33
CA VAL A 197 -10.26 -23.42 15.97
C VAL A 197 -9.51 -22.50 15.01
N LEU A 198 -8.23 -22.77 14.71
CA LEU A 198 -7.36 -21.96 13.84
C LEU A 198 -7.28 -20.49 14.28
N LEU A 199 -7.40 -20.24 15.58
CA LEU A 199 -7.35 -18.92 16.17
C LEU A 199 -5.91 -18.47 16.37
N ARG A 200 -5.66 -17.16 16.17
CA ARG A 200 -4.39 -16.54 16.55
C ARG A 200 -4.39 -16.29 18.06
N GLY A 201 -3.21 -16.27 18.67
CA GLY A 201 -3.06 -16.11 20.13
C GLY A 201 -3.66 -14.83 20.73
N GLU A 202 -4.01 -13.83 19.94
CA GLU A 202 -4.82 -12.68 20.39
C GLU A 202 -6.27 -13.11 20.64
N ASN A 203 -6.94 -13.67 19.63
CA ASN A 203 -8.33 -14.15 19.73
C ASN A 203 -8.54 -15.24 20.81
N ILE A 204 -7.52 -16.04 21.11
CA ILE A 204 -7.61 -17.08 22.16
C ILE A 204 -7.62 -16.46 23.55
N ARG A 205 -6.89 -15.36 23.75
CA ARG A 205 -6.82 -14.68 25.05
C ARG A 205 -8.09 -13.89 25.36
N ASP A 206 -8.78 -13.45 24.32
CA ASP A 206 -10.06 -12.74 24.41
C ASP A 206 -11.25 -13.71 24.44
N LEU A 207 -11.02 -15.03 24.36
CA LEU A 207 -12.10 -16.03 24.37
C LEU A 207 -12.66 -16.19 25.78
N GLU A 208 -13.94 -15.91 25.96
CA GLU A 208 -14.63 -16.13 27.22
C GLU A 208 -15.35 -17.47 27.22
N LEU A 209 -15.54 -18.06 28.41
CA LEU A 209 -16.30 -19.31 28.53
C LEU A 209 -17.75 -19.15 28.05
N ALA A 210 -18.30 -17.93 28.12
CA ALA A 210 -19.62 -17.60 27.63
C ALA A 210 -19.77 -17.74 26.10
N ASP A 211 -18.67 -17.70 25.36
CA ASP A 211 -18.66 -17.88 23.91
C ASP A 211 -18.71 -19.36 23.49
N MET A 212 -18.47 -20.29 24.43
CA MET A 212 -18.47 -21.72 24.17
C MET A 212 -19.84 -22.33 24.48
N PHE A 213 -20.46 -22.94 23.48
CA PHE A 213 -21.71 -23.68 23.63
C PHE A 213 -21.51 -25.17 23.35
N SER A 214 -22.22 -26.02 24.09
CA SER A 214 -22.28 -27.44 23.82
C SER A 214 -23.40 -27.73 22.82
N GLN A 215 -23.08 -28.43 21.74
CA GLN A 215 -24.07 -28.95 20.81
C GLN A 215 -24.01 -30.47 20.82
N GLU A 216 -25.11 -31.13 21.18
CA GLU A 216 -25.25 -32.57 21.04
C GLU A 216 -25.54 -32.89 19.55
N LEU A 217 -24.61 -33.60 18.91
CA LEU A 217 -24.74 -34.02 17.51
C LEU A 217 -25.34 -35.44 17.49
N ASP A 218 -26.67 -35.51 17.35
CA ASP A 218 -27.36 -36.80 17.21
C ASP A 218 -26.87 -37.54 15.95
N LYS A 219 -26.26 -38.72 16.17
CA LYS A 219 -25.76 -39.72 15.18
C LYS A 219 -24.28 -39.66 14.79
N GLU A 220 -23.46 -38.81 15.38
CA GLU A 220 -22.01 -39.04 15.37
C GLU A 220 -21.65 -39.92 16.57
N GLY A 221 -21.24 -41.17 16.33
CA GLY A 221 -20.69 -42.03 17.39
C GLY A 221 -19.45 -41.38 18.03
N PHE A 222 -18.91 -41.99 19.08
CA PHE A 222 -17.67 -41.53 19.75
C PHE A 222 -16.46 -41.58 18.78
N SER A 223 -16.32 -40.57 17.92
CA SER A 223 -15.12 -40.35 17.12
C SER A 223 -14.10 -39.60 17.96
N ARG A 224 -12.87 -40.09 17.98
CA ARG A 224 -11.70 -39.50 18.67
C ARG A 224 -11.24 -38.22 17.94
N ALA A 225 -12.12 -37.24 17.81
CA ALA A 225 -11.84 -35.88 17.36
C ALA A 225 -13.10 -35.05 17.59
N LEU A 226 -13.07 -34.14 18.57
CA LEU A 226 -14.09 -33.10 18.71
C LEU A 226 -13.97 -32.16 17.51
N ARG A 227 -14.91 -32.26 16.58
CA ARG A 227 -15.06 -31.33 15.47
C ARG A 227 -15.95 -30.19 15.92
N TRP A 228 -15.40 -28.99 16.00
CA TRP A 228 -16.17 -27.76 16.23
C TRP A 228 -16.49 -27.14 14.86
N SER A 229 -17.77 -26.90 14.57
CA SER A 229 -18.19 -26.18 13.38
C SER A 229 -18.03 -24.69 13.63
N CYS A 230 -17.26 -24.01 12.79
CA CYS A 230 -17.24 -22.55 12.69
C CYS A 230 -18.36 -22.08 11.76
#